data_AF-A0A2S2KPM5-F1
#
_entry.id   AF-A0A2S2KPM5-F1
#
_cell.length_a   1.000
_cell.length_b   1.000
_cell.length_c   1.000
_cell.angle_alpha   90.00
_cell.angle_beta   90.00
_cell.angle_gamma   90.00
#
_symmetry.space_group_name_H-M   'P 1'
#
loop_
_entity.id
_entity.type
_entity.pdbx_description
1 polymer ?
#
loop_
_entity_poly.entity_id
_entity_poly.type
_entity_poly.pdbx_seq_one_letter_code
_entity_poly.pdbx_strand_id
1 'polypeptide(L)'
;MFFSIFLAFSAVPSSFALGDYDLISEWGQFGISKPGYFSYPEFIAVDADGNSYISDLGNKRIQKFSSDGQYLTHWGQSGTLPGEFHYPSGIAVSSDFIFVADHDLHKIQKFYLNGTFADQWGSKGIHDGEFKYPNGIAVDSDNFVYVVDTGNQRIQKFTSDGEFVLSFGTSGMGSGQFLTAIGIDIDEQGDVYVTDKGNRKIEKFDSDGSFIKSFQFRGLNYVFSPSGIEVDPNGTIYVINSDTGRILHLKQDIGLTLNIFDKNGPYPQMFSSPTDIALGINGELLVVDSAGHKIYSLETPFYVEPEVSETIEIIEPEISEDYSSDKIDPTIMAPSNMILDATGLLTFVDIGQALAADTESGVKAILNNAPEEFSLGVSKVTWIAFDNAGNTAETYQTITINACGHVYSDYNMIIGTDGDDFIQGTSADDLIFGLSGVDIINGNDGDDCIFGGDGDDVIYGNNGNDTMMGNSGNDVLRGDSGYDILYSHSGSDVMDGGDDSDGCYSPADSQTDLLINCES
;
A
#
# COMPACT_ATOMS: atom_id res chain seq x y z
N MET A 1 -59.14 -9.39 -17.59
CA MET A 1 -57.71 -9.64 -17.83
C MET A 1 -57.05 -8.29 -18.00
N PHE A 2 -56.46 -7.76 -16.92
CA PHE A 2 -55.65 -6.55 -16.95
C PHE A 2 -54.21 -7.01 -16.69
N PHE A 3 -53.31 -6.74 -17.63
CA PHE A 3 -51.87 -6.93 -17.49
C PHE A 3 -51.33 -5.71 -16.74
N SER A 4 -50.77 -5.93 -15.55
CA SER A 4 -49.96 -4.93 -14.86
C SER A 4 -48.50 -5.14 -15.25
N ILE A 5 -47.92 -4.13 -15.90
CA ILE A 5 -46.49 -4.01 -16.15
C ILE A 5 -45.85 -3.56 -14.84
N PHE A 6 -45.03 -4.42 -14.23
CA PHE A 6 -44.13 -4.02 -13.15
C PHE A 6 -42.85 -3.46 -13.80
N LEU A 7 -42.69 -2.14 -13.77
CA LEU A 7 -41.39 -1.49 -13.95
C LEU A 7 -40.65 -1.61 -12.61
N ALA A 8 -39.68 -2.52 -12.55
CA ALA A 8 -38.68 -2.49 -11.49
C ALA A 8 -37.74 -1.31 -11.79
N PHE A 9 -37.87 -0.23 -11.02
CA PHE A 9 -36.78 0.71 -10.88
C PHE A 9 -35.69 -0.02 -10.11
N SER A 10 -34.55 -0.31 -10.76
CA SER A 10 -33.32 -0.49 -10.01
C SER A 10 -33.04 0.85 -9.33
N ALA A 11 -33.06 0.85 -8.00
CA ALA A 11 -32.53 1.95 -7.25
C ALA A 11 -31.03 1.95 -7.52
N VAL A 12 -30.56 2.90 -8.33
CA VAL A 12 -29.15 3.28 -8.33
C VAL A 12 -28.85 3.75 -6.92
N PRO A 13 -27.88 3.19 -6.18
CA PRO A 13 -27.40 3.83 -4.97
C PRO A 13 -26.60 5.06 -5.39
N SER A 14 -27.30 6.17 -5.63
CA SER A 14 -26.69 7.49 -5.74
C SER A 14 -27.06 8.30 -4.52
N SER A 15 -26.28 8.15 -3.45
CA SER A 15 -25.70 9.27 -2.70
C SER A 15 -24.99 8.71 -1.47
N PHE A 16 -23.66 8.65 -1.49
CA PHE A 16 -22.92 8.77 -0.23
C PHE A 16 -23.28 10.15 0.33
N ALA A 17 -24.07 10.17 1.40
CA ALA A 17 -24.38 11.39 2.11
C ALA A 17 -23.10 11.83 2.84
N LEU A 18 -22.48 12.90 2.33
CA LEU A 18 -21.71 13.90 3.08
C LEU A 18 -21.00 13.42 4.38
N GLY A 19 -19.91 12.69 4.20
CA GLY A 19 -18.59 12.99 4.78
C GLY A 19 -18.44 13.01 6.30
N ASP A 20 -18.52 11.84 6.92
CA ASP A 20 -17.63 11.45 8.03
C ASP A 20 -17.04 10.10 7.60
N TYR A 21 -15.77 10.06 7.15
CA TYR A 21 -15.08 8.77 7.01
C TYR A 21 -14.77 8.23 8.41
N ASP A 22 -14.98 6.94 8.61
CA ASP A 22 -14.87 6.34 9.94
C ASP A 22 -13.40 6.13 10.36
N LEU A 23 -13.17 6.27 11.67
CA LEU A 23 -11.90 5.91 12.29
C LEU A 23 -11.86 4.38 12.40
N ILE A 24 -10.95 3.75 11.66
CA ILE A 24 -10.73 2.30 11.71
C ILE A 24 -9.94 1.97 12.97
N SER A 25 -8.77 2.59 13.13
CA SER A 25 -7.90 2.35 14.28
C SER A 25 -7.01 3.56 14.58
N GLU A 26 -6.45 3.58 15.79
CA GLU A 26 -5.39 4.50 16.17
C GLU A 26 -4.35 3.76 17.00
N TRP A 27 -3.07 4.08 16.81
CA TRP A 27 -1.98 3.52 17.60
C TRP A 27 -0.90 4.55 17.90
N GLY A 28 -0.03 4.17 18.83
CA GLY A 28 0.98 5.06 19.38
C GLY A 28 0.48 5.88 20.56
N GLN A 29 1.45 6.47 21.26
CA GLN A 29 1.25 7.41 22.35
C GLN A 29 2.59 8.06 22.69
N PHE A 30 2.56 9.15 23.45
CA PHE A 30 3.79 9.81 23.90
C PHE A 30 4.73 8.86 24.66
N GLY A 31 5.99 8.78 24.23
CA GLY A 31 7.08 8.13 24.94
C GLY A 31 8.43 8.33 24.29
N ILE A 32 9.49 8.21 25.09
CA ILE A 32 10.86 8.58 24.70
C ILE A 32 11.84 7.41 24.56
N SER A 33 11.39 6.18 24.75
CA SER A 33 12.24 4.99 24.73
C SER A 33 11.47 3.67 24.58
N LYS A 34 10.21 3.63 25.02
CA LYS A 34 9.38 2.45 24.90
C LYS A 34 9.10 2.15 23.40
N PRO A 35 9.24 0.90 22.95
CA PRO A 35 8.81 0.46 21.63
C PRO A 35 7.31 0.78 21.37
N GLY A 36 6.99 1.21 20.15
CA GLY A 36 5.62 1.57 19.74
C GLY A 36 5.12 2.92 20.27
N TYR A 37 5.98 3.68 20.97
CA TYR A 37 5.65 5.00 21.51
C TYR A 37 6.43 6.05 20.73
N PHE A 38 5.84 7.22 20.53
CA PHE A 38 6.41 8.29 19.72
C PHE A 38 6.68 9.55 20.53
N SER A 39 7.63 10.34 20.07
CA SER A 39 7.85 11.71 20.52
C SER A 39 7.92 12.59 19.27
N TYR A 40 6.80 13.20 18.90
CA TYR A 40 6.65 13.97 17.65
C TYR A 40 7.00 13.14 16.40
N PRO A 41 6.19 12.13 16.02
CA PRO A 41 6.37 11.46 14.74
C PRO A 41 6.12 12.45 13.59
N GLU A 42 6.86 12.37 12.49
CA GLU A 42 6.79 13.38 11.41
C GLU A 42 6.26 12.83 10.08
N PHE A 43 6.85 11.75 9.56
CA PHE A 43 6.51 11.17 8.25
C PHE A 43 6.18 9.69 8.34
N ILE A 44 5.41 9.20 7.38
CA ILE A 44 5.02 7.79 7.25
C ILE A 44 5.22 7.31 5.81
N ALA A 45 5.64 6.06 5.65
CA ALA A 45 5.61 5.35 4.37
C ALA A 45 5.15 3.92 4.61
N VAL A 46 4.57 3.26 3.61
CA VAL A 46 4.02 1.91 3.71
C VAL A 46 4.69 1.00 2.67
N ASP A 47 5.21 -0.16 3.09
CA ASP A 47 5.75 -1.15 2.14
C ASP A 47 4.66 -2.03 1.52
N ALA A 48 5.07 -2.80 0.54
CA ALA A 48 4.25 -3.78 -0.16
C ALA A 48 3.59 -4.84 0.75
N ASP A 49 4.22 -5.13 1.89
CA ASP A 49 3.69 -6.04 2.92
C ASP A 49 2.74 -5.30 3.89
N GLY A 50 2.32 -4.08 3.58
CA GLY A 50 1.45 -3.25 4.40
C GLY A 50 2.06 -2.76 5.71
N ASN A 51 3.38 -2.88 5.88
CA ASN A 51 4.03 -2.37 7.07
C ASN A 51 4.28 -0.87 6.95
N SER A 52 3.94 -0.14 8.02
CA SER A 52 4.19 1.29 8.09
C SER A 52 5.53 1.60 8.76
N TYR A 53 6.22 2.59 8.20
CA TYR A 53 7.49 3.11 8.66
C TYR A 53 7.36 4.56 9.06
N ILE A 54 7.64 4.86 10.33
CA ILE A 54 7.40 6.19 10.88
C ILE A 54 8.70 6.81 11.36
N SER A 55 8.96 8.05 10.92
CA SER A 55 10.06 8.85 11.46
C SER A 55 9.69 9.47 12.81
N ASP A 56 10.34 9.00 13.87
CA ASP A 56 10.08 9.42 15.25
C ASP A 56 11.10 10.51 15.66
N LEU A 57 10.79 11.76 15.31
CA LEU A 57 11.74 12.88 15.37
C LEU A 57 12.33 13.08 16.76
N GLY A 58 11.51 13.05 17.81
CA GLY A 58 11.93 13.30 19.18
C GLY A 58 12.83 12.19 19.72
N ASN A 59 12.66 10.95 19.22
CA ASN A 59 13.46 9.80 19.63
C ASN A 59 14.61 9.48 18.68
N LYS A 60 14.71 10.19 17.55
CA LYS A 60 15.82 10.07 16.58
C LYS A 60 15.95 8.65 16.03
N ARG A 61 14.81 8.04 15.71
CA ARG A 61 14.71 6.66 15.22
C ARG A 61 13.61 6.53 14.17
N ILE A 62 13.65 5.44 13.43
CA ILE A 62 12.54 4.97 12.61
C ILE A 62 11.88 3.79 13.31
N GLN A 63 10.56 3.71 13.30
CA GLN A 63 9.81 2.58 13.83
C GLN A 63 8.99 1.92 12.72
N LYS A 64 9.02 0.59 12.68
CA LYS A 64 8.25 -0.26 11.75
C LYS A 64 7.07 -0.89 12.50
N PHE A 65 5.89 -0.84 11.90
CA PHE A 65 4.66 -1.45 12.41
C PHE A 65 4.02 -2.30 11.32
N SER A 66 3.27 -3.33 11.70
CA SER A 66 2.44 -4.09 10.75
C SER A 66 1.21 -3.29 10.33
N SER A 67 0.48 -3.80 9.33
CA SER A 67 -0.76 -3.21 8.81
C SER A 67 -1.84 -3.02 9.88
N ASP A 68 -1.88 -3.87 10.91
CA ASP A 68 -2.78 -3.74 12.07
C ASP A 68 -2.26 -2.78 13.17
N GLY A 69 -1.21 -1.99 12.88
CA GLY A 69 -0.63 -1.01 13.79
C GLY A 69 0.17 -1.60 14.95
N GLN A 70 0.52 -2.89 14.92
CA GLN A 70 1.38 -3.49 15.95
C GLN A 70 2.84 -3.15 15.72
N TYR A 71 3.55 -2.82 16.80
CA TYR A 71 4.98 -2.54 16.73
C TYR A 71 5.77 -3.79 16.34
N LEU A 72 6.66 -3.67 15.34
CA LEU A 72 7.55 -4.75 14.90
C LEU A 72 8.99 -4.50 15.34
N THR A 73 9.58 -3.39 14.91
CA THR A 73 10.99 -3.08 15.18
C THR A 73 11.27 -1.58 15.12
N HIS A 74 12.47 -1.17 15.53
CA HIS A 74 13.00 0.18 15.32
C HIS A 74 14.51 0.16 15.14
N TRP A 75 15.03 1.21 14.53
CA TRP A 75 16.47 1.44 14.40
C TRP A 75 16.78 2.93 14.40
N GLY A 76 18.06 3.23 14.60
CA GLY A 76 18.55 4.59 14.73
C GLY A 76 18.58 5.08 16.17
N GLN A 77 19.42 6.07 16.37
CA GLN A 77 19.62 6.78 17.63
C GLN A 77 20.13 8.18 17.32
N SER A 78 20.13 9.05 18.33
CA SER A 78 20.72 10.39 18.21
C SER A 78 22.21 10.30 17.89
N GLY A 79 22.64 10.92 16.80
CA GLY A 79 24.04 10.92 16.40
C GLY A 79 24.30 11.44 14.99
N THR A 80 25.46 11.09 14.43
CA THR A 80 25.90 11.56 13.10
C THR A 80 26.54 10.48 12.24
N LEU A 81 26.82 9.30 12.83
CA LEU A 81 27.39 8.16 12.13
C LEU A 81 26.37 7.53 11.17
N PRO A 82 26.81 6.66 10.26
CA PRO A 82 25.90 5.83 9.46
C PRO A 82 24.84 5.12 10.32
N GLY A 83 23.57 5.31 9.98
CA GLY A 83 22.44 4.74 10.70
C GLY A 83 21.97 5.53 11.93
N GLU A 84 22.64 6.63 12.28
CA GLU A 84 22.21 7.56 13.34
C GLU A 84 21.49 8.77 12.73
N PHE A 85 20.63 9.41 13.53
CA PHE A 85 19.80 10.53 13.09
C PHE A 85 19.93 11.76 13.99
N HIS A 86 19.76 12.95 13.40
CA HIS A 86 19.58 14.21 14.12
C HIS A 86 18.18 14.79 13.90
N TYR A 87 17.68 14.76 12.67
CA TYR A 87 16.29 15.10 12.35
C TYR A 87 15.83 14.15 11.24
N PRO A 88 15.38 12.93 11.57
CA PRO A 88 14.75 12.08 10.58
C PRO A 88 13.43 12.73 10.16
N SER A 89 13.34 13.15 8.90
CA SER A 89 12.19 13.85 8.32
C SER A 89 11.44 12.91 7.39
N GLY A 90 11.40 13.18 6.08
CA GLY A 90 10.76 12.34 5.09
C GLY A 90 11.30 10.92 5.10
N ILE A 91 10.40 9.98 4.88
CA ILE A 91 10.67 8.56 4.71
C ILE A 91 9.94 8.08 3.46
N ALA A 92 10.60 7.26 2.66
CA ALA A 92 10.02 6.57 1.51
C ALA A 92 10.50 5.12 1.52
N VAL A 93 9.73 4.22 0.92
CA VAL A 93 10.06 2.80 0.85
C VAL A 93 9.81 2.27 -0.56
N SER A 94 10.74 1.45 -1.01
CA SER A 94 10.68 0.66 -2.25
C SER A 94 10.56 -0.82 -1.89
N SER A 95 10.49 -1.71 -2.88
CA SER A 95 10.47 -3.15 -2.67
C SER A 95 11.63 -3.67 -1.81
N ASP A 96 12.82 -3.06 -1.91
CA ASP A 96 14.02 -3.55 -1.23
C ASP A 96 14.55 -2.63 -0.13
N PHE A 97 14.29 -1.32 -0.24
CA PHE A 97 14.98 -0.30 0.55
C PHE A 97 14.06 0.77 1.12
N ILE A 98 14.49 1.29 2.27
CA ILE A 98 13.92 2.44 2.95
C ILE A 98 14.89 3.61 2.80
N PHE A 99 14.38 4.76 2.40
CA PHE A 99 15.13 6.00 2.26
C PHE A 99 14.64 7.02 3.28
N VAL A 100 15.56 7.60 4.04
CA VAL A 100 15.24 8.57 5.09
C VAL A 100 16.04 9.84 4.86
N ALA A 101 15.34 10.96 4.71
CA ALA A 101 15.95 12.27 4.69
C ALA A 101 16.30 12.71 6.13
N ASP A 102 17.59 12.94 6.41
CA ASP A 102 17.99 13.61 7.65
C ASP A 102 18.16 15.10 7.39
N HIS A 103 17.16 15.87 7.82
CA HIS A 103 17.04 17.29 7.57
C HIS A 103 18.24 18.09 8.09
N ASP A 104 18.73 17.75 9.28
CA ASP A 104 19.81 18.52 9.92
C ASP A 104 21.21 17.99 9.58
N LEU A 105 21.31 16.72 9.18
CA LEU A 105 22.56 16.16 8.68
C LEU A 105 22.76 16.38 7.17
N HIS A 106 21.75 16.91 6.46
CA HIS A 106 21.84 17.27 5.04
C HIS A 106 22.19 16.08 4.14
N LYS A 107 21.64 14.90 4.45
CA LYS A 107 21.92 13.64 3.77
C LYS A 107 20.69 12.76 3.69
N ILE A 108 20.69 11.82 2.76
CA ILE A 108 19.75 10.71 2.69
C ILE A 108 20.44 9.46 3.20
N GLN A 109 19.74 8.65 3.98
CA GLN A 109 20.22 7.37 4.48
C GLN A 109 19.34 6.25 3.94
N LYS A 110 19.97 5.20 3.42
CA LYS A 110 19.37 4.00 2.83
C LYS A 110 19.49 2.84 3.80
N PHE A 111 18.41 2.11 3.99
CA PHE A 111 18.33 0.93 4.85
C PHE A 111 17.65 -0.21 4.10
N TYR A 112 17.98 -1.45 4.45
CA TYR A 112 17.16 -2.60 4.06
C TYR A 112 15.83 -2.58 4.84
N LEU A 113 14.80 -3.27 4.35
CA LEU A 113 13.48 -3.33 5.01
C LEU A 113 13.50 -3.79 6.47
N ASN A 114 14.54 -4.51 6.89
CA ASN A 114 14.76 -4.94 8.27
C ASN A 114 15.40 -3.88 9.19
N GLY A 115 15.69 -2.68 8.67
CA GLY A 115 16.29 -1.56 9.40
C GLY A 115 17.82 -1.55 9.44
N THR A 116 18.50 -2.47 8.75
CA THR A 116 19.96 -2.48 8.66
C THR A 116 20.44 -1.37 7.73
N PHE A 117 21.39 -0.55 8.19
CA PHE A 117 22.01 0.50 7.36
C PHE A 117 22.68 -0.10 6.12
N ALA A 118 22.35 0.44 4.95
CA ALA A 118 22.89 0.01 3.66
C ALA A 118 23.89 1.05 3.13
N ASP A 119 23.46 2.30 2.95
CA ASP A 119 24.28 3.37 2.40
C ASP A 119 23.78 4.77 2.78
N GLN A 120 24.51 5.81 2.42
CA GLN A 120 24.08 7.20 2.55
C GLN A 120 24.74 8.08 1.49
N TRP A 121 24.02 9.13 1.07
CA TRP A 121 24.58 10.13 0.17
C TRP A 121 24.10 11.53 0.55
N GLY A 122 24.74 12.53 -0.05
CA GLY A 122 24.48 13.93 0.23
C GLY A 122 25.39 14.54 1.28
N SER A 123 25.53 15.85 1.18
CA SER A 123 26.21 16.68 2.16
C SER A 123 25.63 18.08 2.13
N LYS A 124 25.97 18.91 3.14
CA LYS A 124 25.48 20.28 3.19
C LYS A 124 26.02 21.12 2.04
N GLY A 125 25.14 21.66 1.20
CA GLY A 125 25.56 22.57 0.14
C GLY A 125 24.44 23.01 -0.80
N ILE A 126 24.83 23.44 -1.99
CA ILE A 126 23.93 24.03 -3.01
C ILE A 126 24.11 23.40 -4.39
N HIS A 127 25.15 22.57 -4.57
CA HIS A 127 25.44 21.89 -5.83
C HIS A 127 24.61 20.62 -5.96
N ASP A 128 24.54 20.07 -7.17
CA ASP A 128 23.84 18.82 -7.41
C ASP A 128 24.42 17.69 -6.54
N GLY A 129 23.52 16.92 -5.92
CA GLY A 129 23.87 15.92 -4.90
C GLY A 129 24.18 16.49 -3.52
N GLU A 130 24.19 17.81 -3.32
CA GLU A 130 24.22 18.45 -2.01
C GLU A 130 22.84 18.93 -1.58
N PHE A 131 22.58 18.97 -0.28
CA PHE A 131 21.30 19.35 0.30
C PHE A 131 21.44 20.47 1.32
N LYS A 132 20.34 21.20 1.50
CA LYS A 132 20.15 22.13 2.60
C LYS A 132 18.76 21.89 3.17
N TYR A 133 18.69 21.24 4.33
CA TYR A 133 17.42 20.92 4.98
C TYR A 133 16.51 20.06 4.08
N PRO A 134 16.97 18.86 3.63
CA PRO A 134 16.11 17.96 2.89
C PRO A 134 14.91 17.57 3.78
N ASN A 135 13.73 17.41 3.20
CA ASN A 135 12.50 17.19 3.95
C ASN A 135 11.71 16.00 3.40
N GLY A 136 10.67 16.21 2.59
CA GLY A 136 9.96 15.14 1.92
C GLY A 136 10.84 14.36 0.94
N ILE A 137 10.56 13.07 0.82
CA ILE A 137 11.22 12.13 -0.06
C ILE A 137 10.17 11.17 -0.61
N ALA A 138 10.27 10.82 -1.88
CA ALA A 138 9.42 9.83 -2.54
C ALA A 138 10.28 8.94 -3.46
N VAL A 139 9.77 7.77 -3.81
CA VAL A 139 10.41 6.84 -4.75
C VAL A 139 9.38 6.46 -5.81
N ASP A 140 9.78 6.45 -7.08
CA ASP A 140 8.90 6.00 -8.18
C ASP A 140 9.03 4.49 -8.43
N SER A 141 8.16 3.94 -9.29
CA SER A 141 8.16 2.52 -9.68
C SER A 141 9.47 2.08 -10.33
N ASP A 142 10.18 2.99 -11.00
CA ASP A 142 11.51 2.79 -11.56
C ASP A 142 12.65 2.84 -10.50
N ASN A 143 12.31 2.97 -9.22
CA ASN A 143 13.23 3.09 -8.08
C ASN A 143 14.13 4.35 -8.08
N PHE A 144 13.74 5.42 -8.77
CA PHE A 144 14.36 6.72 -8.60
C PHE A 144 13.85 7.42 -7.35
N VAL A 145 14.78 8.05 -6.63
CA VAL A 145 14.52 8.72 -5.36
C VAL A 145 14.45 10.23 -5.58
N TYR A 146 13.33 10.85 -5.21
CA TYR A 146 13.10 12.29 -5.34
C TYR A 146 13.13 12.92 -3.97
N VAL A 147 13.95 13.95 -3.81
CA VAL A 147 14.16 14.62 -2.52
C VAL A 147 13.79 16.08 -2.64
N VAL A 148 12.92 16.53 -1.74
CA VAL A 148 12.64 17.95 -1.55
C VAL A 148 13.79 18.60 -0.78
N ASP A 149 14.61 19.36 -1.49
CA ASP A 149 15.73 20.12 -0.94
C ASP A 149 15.22 21.50 -0.47
N THR A 150 14.43 21.51 0.61
CA THR A 150 13.62 22.65 1.06
C THR A 150 14.43 23.95 1.20
N GLY A 151 15.64 23.88 1.75
CA GLY A 151 16.49 25.04 1.97
C GLY A 151 17.12 25.62 0.70
N ASN A 152 17.16 24.84 -0.38
CA ASN A 152 17.58 25.26 -1.72
C ASN A 152 16.40 25.49 -2.69
N GLN A 153 15.16 25.19 -2.27
CA GLN A 153 13.92 25.42 -3.03
C GLN A 153 13.92 24.71 -4.39
N ARG A 154 14.30 23.44 -4.37
CA ARG A 154 14.35 22.56 -5.55
C ARG A 154 14.03 21.12 -5.16
N ILE A 155 13.78 20.29 -6.16
CA ILE A 155 13.70 18.83 -6.04
C ILE A 155 14.93 18.27 -6.75
N GLN A 156 15.49 17.21 -6.20
CA GLN A 156 16.57 16.46 -6.82
C GLN A 156 16.17 15.00 -6.98
N LYS A 157 16.38 14.44 -8.17
CA LYS A 157 16.15 13.04 -8.52
C LYS A 157 17.49 12.29 -8.49
N PHE A 158 17.49 11.10 -7.92
CA PHE A 158 18.65 10.21 -7.78
C PHE A 158 18.29 8.80 -8.21
N THR A 159 19.29 8.01 -8.59
CA THR A 159 19.11 6.55 -8.61
C THR A 159 18.91 6.02 -7.19
N SER A 160 18.42 4.79 -7.06
CA SER A 160 18.33 4.10 -5.77
C SER A 160 19.67 3.96 -5.04
N ASP A 161 20.80 4.06 -5.74
CA ASP A 161 22.16 4.05 -5.19
C ASP A 161 22.71 5.44 -4.86
N GLY A 162 21.91 6.49 -5.02
CA GLY A 162 22.26 7.86 -4.63
C GLY A 162 23.06 8.64 -5.67
N GLU A 163 23.16 8.15 -6.92
CA GLU A 163 23.78 8.90 -8.01
C GLU A 163 22.81 9.98 -8.51
N PHE A 164 23.32 11.20 -8.67
CA PHE A 164 22.51 12.34 -9.12
C PHE A 164 22.04 12.16 -10.56
N VAL A 165 20.75 12.38 -10.80
CA VAL A 165 20.14 12.30 -12.14
C VAL A 165 19.84 13.71 -12.66
N LEU A 166 18.96 14.44 -11.97
CA LEU A 166 18.54 15.78 -12.37
C LEU A 166 18.05 16.61 -11.17
N SER A 167 17.96 17.92 -11.36
CA SER A 167 17.34 18.84 -10.40
C SER A 167 16.40 19.80 -11.11
N PHE A 168 15.27 20.10 -10.47
CA PHE A 168 14.25 20.99 -11.00
C PHE A 168 13.57 21.80 -9.90
N GLY A 169 12.86 22.85 -10.30
CA GLY A 169 12.36 23.86 -9.39
C GLY A 169 13.38 24.96 -9.08
N THR A 170 12.88 26.15 -8.79
CA THR A 170 13.72 27.29 -8.39
C THR A 170 13.02 28.11 -7.31
N SER A 171 13.79 28.89 -6.55
CA SER A 171 13.23 29.89 -5.64
C SER A 171 12.32 30.88 -6.35
N GLY A 172 11.09 31.05 -5.87
CA GLY A 172 10.16 32.05 -6.39
C GLY A 172 8.69 31.75 -6.08
N MET A 173 7.80 32.54 -6.69
CA MET A 173 6.34 32.41 -6.52
C MET A 173 5.61 32.02 -7.82
N GLY A 174 6.32 32.02 -8.95
CA GLY A 174 5.78 31.66 -10.26
C GLY A 174 5.52 30.15 -10.39
N SER A 175 4.95 29.75 -11.52
CA SER A 175 4.76 28.35 -11.88
C SER A 175 6.09 27.60 -11.92
N GLY A 176 6.14 26.43 -11.31
CA GLY A 176 7.36 25.61 -11.22
C GLY A 176 8.40 26.18 -10.24
N GLN A 177 8.03 27.14 -9.41
CA GLN A 177 8.90 27.76 -8.42
C GLN A 177 8.41 27.53 -6.99
N PHE A 178 9.35 27.45 -6.06
CA PHE A 178 9.10 27.12 -4.67
C PHE A 178 9.47 28.24 -3.71
N LEU A 179 8.70 28.39 -2.63
CA LEU A 179 9.08 29.22 -1.48
C LEU A 179 9.36 28.35 -0.25
N THR A 180 8.52 27.36 0.03
CA THR A 180 8.74 26.37 1.09
C THR A 180 8.12 25.06 0.66
N ALA A 181 8.80 24.35 -0.25
CA ALA A 181 8.46 22.99 -0.63
C ALA A 181 8.73 22.05 0.55
N ILE A 182 7.80 21.14 0.85
CA ILE A 182 7.90 20.24 2.01
C ILE A 182 7.56 18.80 1.61
N GLY A 183 6.31 18.53 1.27
CA GLY A 183 5.83 17.21 0.90
C GLY A 183 6.02 16.95 -0.59
N ILE A 184 6.19 15.69 -0.93
CA ILE A 184 6.33 15.19 -2.28
C ILE A 184 5.66 13.83 -2.35
N ASP A 185 4.99 13.57 -3.46
CA ASP A 185 4.52 12.24 -3.80
C ASP A 185 4.49 12.09 -5.33
N ILE A 186 4.43 10.85 -5.82
CA ILE A 186 4.58 10.49 -7.23
C ILE A 186 3.44 9.54 -7.61
N ASP A 187 2.71 9.85 -8.68
CA ASP A 187 1.70 8.93 -9.20
C ASP A 187 2.31 7.82 -10.07
N GLU A 188 1.51 6.81 -10.40
CA GLU A 188 1.92 5.65 -11.21
C GLU A 188 2.43 6.04 -12.60
N GLN A 189 1.99 7.19 -13.14
CA GLN A 189 2.49 7.71 -14.42
C GLN A 189 3.87 8.39 -14.29
N GLY A 190 4.42 8.46 -13.07
CA GLY A 190 5.70 9.09 -12.76
C GLY A 190 5.62 10.61 -12.63
N ASP A 191 4.42 11.19 -12.55
CA ASP A 191 4.28 12.62 -12.34
C ASP A 191 4.50 12.98 -10.86
N VAL A 192 5.32 14.01 -10.64
CA VAL A 192 5.78 14.43 -9.32
C VAL A 192 4.94 15.58 -8.79
N TYR A 193 4.28 15.38 -7.65
CA TYR A 193 3.47 16.38 -6.95
C TYR A 193 4.22 16.91 -5.75
N VAL A 194 4.35 18.22 -5.65
CA VAL A 194 5.10 18.88 -4.57
C VAL A 194 4.23 19.90 -3.86
N THR A 195 4.11 19.78 -2.55
CA THR A 195 3.42 20.79 -1.74
C THR A 195 4.35 21.95 -1.45
N ASP A 196 3.93 23.16 -1.87
CA ASP A 196 4.60 24.40 -1.54
C ASP A 196 3.81 25.17 -0.51
N LYS A 197 4.13 24.90 0.75
CA LYS A 197 3.51 25.54 1.91
C LYS A 197 3.64 27.06 1.86
N GLY A 198 4.80 27.55 1.40
CA GLY A 198 5.10 28.98 1.36
C GLY A 198 4.24 29.72 0.35
N ASN A 199 4.07 29.15 -0.83
CA ASN A 199 3.23 29.72 -1.90
C ASN A 199 1.77 29.26 -1.86
N ARG A 200 1.40 28.36 -0.93
CA ARG A 200 0.02 27.88 -0.73
C ARG A 200 -0.54 27.21 -2.00
N LYS A 201 0.27 26.33 -2.59
CA LYS A 201 -0.05 25.64 -3.84
C LYS A 201 0.56 24.24 -3.85
N ILE A 202 0.08 23.43 -4.78
CA ILE A 202 0.73 22.18 -5.17
C ILE A 202 1.26 22.40 -6.59
N GLU A 203 2.47 21.94 -6.88
CA GLU A 203 3.07 21.99 -8.22
C GLU A 203 3.24 20.56 -8.74
N LYS A 204 2.90 20.32 -10.00
CA LYS A 204 3.03 19.04 -10.72
C LYS A 204 4.10 19.13 -11.80
N PHE A 205 4.95 18.13 -11.88
CA PHE A 205 6.02 17.98 -12.88
C PHE A 205 5.98 16.58 -13.49
N ASP A 206 6.54 16.40 -14.68
CA ASP A 206 6.81 15.06 -15.20
C ASP A 206 8.11 14.48 -14.58
N SER A 207 8.39 13.22 -14.88
CA SER A 207 9.58 12.49 -14.43
C SER A 207 10.91 13.06 -14.96
N ASP A 208 10.87 13.89 -16.00
CA ASP A 208 12.00 14.66 -16.55
C ASP A 208 12.20 16.02 -15.85
N GLY A 209 11.32 16.37 -14.89
CA GLY A 209 11.36 17.62 -14.13
C GLY A 209 10.79 18.83 -14.88
N SER A 210 10.08 18.62 -15.98
CA SER A 210 9.36 19.67 -16.70
C SER A 210 8.08 20.02 -15.95
N PHE A 211 7.83 21.32 -15.79
CA PHE A 211 6.62 21.79 -15.13
C PHE A 211 5.37 21.47 -15.97
N ILE A 212 4.41 20.76 -15.36
CA ILE A 212 3.10 20.46 -15.96
C ILE A 212 2.09 21.50 -15.50
N LYS A 213 1.90 21.65 -14.18
CA LYS A 213 0.75 22.41 -13.66
C LYS A 213 0.92 22.96 -12.24
N SER A 214 0.25 24.08 -12.01
CA SER A 214 0.14 24.73 -10.70
C SER A 214 -1.28 24.68 -10.19
N PHE A 215 -1.45 24.10 -9.00
CA PHE A 215 -2.71 24.03 -8.29
C PHE A 215 -2.73 25.07 -7.17
N GLN A 216 -3.22 26.26 -7.51
CA GLN A 216 -3.30 27.38 -6.57
C GLN A 216 -4.67 27.47 -5.92
N PHE A 217 -4.70 27.61 -4.60
CA PHE A 217 -5.93 27.87 -3.89
C PHE A 217 -6.24 29.38 -3.85
N ARG A 218 -7.28 29.82 -4.56
CA ARG A 218 -7.71 31.24 -4.60
C ARG A 218 -9.06 31.44 -3.91
N GLY A 219 -9.12 31.20 -2.60
CA GLY A 219 -10.29 31.49 -1.77
C GLY A 219 -10.08 32.71 -0.88
N LEU A 220 -10.98 33.70 -0.94
CA LEU A 220 -10.85 34.95 -0.16
C LEU A 220 -10.94 34.77 1.37
N ASN A 221 -11.46 33.63 1.85
CA ASN A 221 -11.69 33.31 3.27
C ASN A 221 -11.30 31.86 3.59
N TYR A 222 -10.18 31.37 3.05
CA TYR A 222 -9.63 30.06 3.38
C TYR A 222 -8.11 30.12 3.25
N VAL A 223 -7.41 29.70 4.30
CA VAL A 223 -5.97 29.59 4.29
C VAL A 223 -5.64 28.15 3.91
N PHE A 224 -5.01 27.98 2.76
CA PHE A 224 -4.46 26.71 2.34
C PHE A 224 -2.97 26.72 2.64
N SER A 225 -2.51 25.75 3.41
CA SER A 225 -1.11 25.59 3.82
C SER A 225 -0.76 24.11 3.70
N PRO A 226 -0.49 23.63 2.47
CA PRO A 226 -0.28 22.21 2.23
C PRO A 226 1.01 21.71 2.89
N SER A 227 0.99 20.48 3.41
CA SER A 227 2.15 19.76 3.97
C SER A 227 2.25 18.34 3.40
N GLY A 228 2.05 17.27 4.18
CA GLY A 228 1.95 15.91 3.65
C GLY A 228 0.90 15.80 2.54
N ILE A 229 1.24 14.98 1.54
CA ILE A 229 0.49 14.76 0.32
C ILE A 229 0.62 13.28 -0.03
N GLU A 230 -0.45 12.73 -0.57
CA GLU A 230 -0.55 11.37 -1.08
C GLU A 230 -1.46 11.40 -2.30
N VAL A 231 -1.10 10.69 -3.36
CA VAL A 231 -1.83 10.59 -4.62
C VAL A 231 -2.19 9.13 -4.82
N ASP A 232 -3.49 8.85 -4.94
CA ASP A 232 -3.95 7.47 -5.18
C ASP A 232 -3.75 7.05 -6.64
N PRO A 233 -3.87 5.74 -6.95
CA PRO A 233 -3.81 5.20 -8.32
C PRO A 233 -4.75 5.89 -9.32
N ASN A 234 -5.88 6.42 -8.83
CA ASN A 234 -6.85 7.15 -9.65
C ASN A 234 -6.48 8.62 -9.89
N GLY A 235 -5.31 9.07 -9.44
CA GLY A 235 -4.82 10.45 -9.55
C GLY A 235 -5.50 11.44 -8.59
N THR A 236 -6.23 10.95 -7.59
CA THR A 236 -6.82 11.79 -6.54
C THR A 236 -5.77 12.17 -5.52
N ILE A 237 -5.76 13.44 -5.13
CA ILE A 237 -4.80 13.98 -4.18
C ILE A 237 -5.44 14.11 -2.79
N TYR A 238 -4.87 13.40 -1.82
CA TYR A 238 -5.04 13.65 -0.41
C TYR A 238 -3.95 14.64 0.04
N VAL A 239 -4.33 15.69 0.76
CA VAL A 239 -3.35 16.69 1.24
C VAL A 239 -3.72 17.25 2.59
N ILE A 240 -2.74 17.33 3.49
CA ILE A 240 -2.91 18.00 4.78
C ILE A 240 -2.89 19.52 4.58
N ASN A 241 -3.94 20.19 5.01
CA ASN A 241 -3.93 21.63 5.26
C ASN A 241 -3.51 21.92 6.72
N SER A 242 -2.21 22.07 6.91
CA SER A 242 -1.57 22.28 8.23
C SER A 242 -2.04 23.52 9.00
N ASP A 243 -2.64 24.54 8.34
CA ASP A 243 -3.21 25.70 9.04
C ASP A 243 -4.50 25.35 9.79
N THR A 244 -5.24 24.37 9.29
CA THR A 244 -6.54 23.96 9.85
C THR A 244 -6.53 22.59 10.51
N GLY A 245 -5.42 21.84 10.40
CA GLY A 245 -5.30 20.46 10.90
C GLY A 245 -6.24 19.48 10.19
N ARG A 246 -6.57 19.74 8.92
CA ARG A 246 -7.54 18.95 8.14
C ARG A 246 -6.89 18.31 6.93
N ILE A 247 -7.40 17.16 6.54
CA ILE A 247 -7.01 16.48 5.30
C ILE A 247 -8.06 16.81 4.24
N LEU A 248 -7.60 17.24 3.08
CA LEU A 248 -8.45 17.54 1.94
C LEU A 248 -8.33 16.41 0.92
N HIS A 249 -9.48 16.04 0.36
CA HIS A 249 -9.59 15.12 -0.76
C HIS A 249 -9.87 15.97 -2.02
N LEU A 250 -8.93 15.98 -2.95
CA LEU A 250 -8.92 16.83 -4.14
C LEU A 250 -8.83 15.95 -5.39
N LYS A 251 -9.90 15.87 -6.19
CA LYS A 251 -9.82 15.18 -7.50
C LYS A 251 -9.41 16.14 -8.60
N GLN A 252 -8.68 15.60 -9.56
CA GLN A 252 -8.39 16.27 -10.82
C GLN A 252 -9.62 16.18 -11.73
N ASP A 253 -10.01 17.27 -12.39
CA ASP A 253 -11.00 17.21 -13.47
C ASP A 253 -10.35 17.03 -14.85
N ILE A 254 -11.19 16.93 -15.88
CA ILE A 254 -10.81 16.79 -17.30
C ILE A 254 -9.91 17.96 -17.78
N GLY A 255 -9.93 19.11 -17.10
CA GLY A 255 -9.04 20.23 -17.35
C GLY A 255 -7.73 20.17 -16.57
N LEU A 256 -7.44 19.06 -15.87
CA LEU A 256 -6.41 18.86 -14.86
C LEU A 256 -6.53 19.85 -13.68
N THR A 257 -7.69 20.47 -13.41
CA THR A 257 -7.83 21.39 -12.27
C THR A 257 -8.30 20.66 -11.02
N LEU A 258 -7.76 21.01 -9.85
CA LEU A 258 -8.24 20.44 -8.59
C LEU A 258 -9.62 21.00 -8.25
N ASN A 259 -10.57 20.10 -8.08
CA ASN A 259 -11.84 20.42 -7.46
C ASN A 259 -11.79 20.00 -6.00
N ILE A 260 -12.19 20.93 -5.14
CA ILE A 260 -12.31 20.67 -3.71
C ILE A 260 -13.68 20.04 -3.50
N PHE A 261 -13.69 18.77 -3.10
CA PHE A 261 -14.94 18.04 -2.83
C PHE A 261 -15.57 18.52 -1.51
N ASP A 262 -14.74 18.76 -0.48
CA ASP A 262 -15.15 19.41 0.76
C ASP A 262 -14.08 20.39 1.26
N LYS A 263 -14.46 21.66 1.43
CA LYS A 263 -13.60 22.71 2.00
C LYS A 263 -13.14 22.38 3.42
N ASN A 264 -13.93 21.59 4.14
CA ASN A 264 -13.64 21.16 5.50
C ASN A 264 -12.88 19.84 5.58
N GLY A 265 -12.68 19.16 4.45
CA GLY A 265 -12.22 17.78 4.46
C GLY A 265 -13.32 16.83 4.96
N PRO A 266 -13.28 15.56 4.55
CA PRO A 266 -14.24 14.55 5.00
C PRO A 266 -13.88 13.95 6.36
N TYR A 267 -12.69 14.29 6.89
CA TYR A 267 -12.23 13.89 8.21
C TYR A 267 -12.46 15.05 9.20
N PRO A 268 -13.21 14.86 10.29
CA PRO A 268 -13.41 15.85 11.35
C PRO A 268 -12.09 16.43 11.88
N GLN A 269 -12.14 17.55 12.62
CA GLN A 269 -10.98 18.09 13.33
C GLN A 269 -10.53 17.18 14.48
N MET A 270 -9.97 16.01 14.16
CA MET A 270 -9.48 15.03 15.12
C MET A 270 -7.99 15.19 15.43
N PHE A 271 -7.22 15.79 14.51
CA PHE A 271 -5.75 15.85 14.62
C PHE A 271 -5.26 17.11 15.33
N SER A 272 -4.25 16.95 16.18
CA SER A 272 -3.60 18.06 16.89
C SER A 272 -2.62 18.83 16.00
N SER A 273 -1.78 18.10 15.25
CA SER A 273 -0.83 18.64 14.29
C SER A 273 -0.47 17.54 13.26
N PRO A 274 -1.35 17.28 12.28
CA PRO A 274 -1.05 16.31 11.24
C PRO A 274 0.12 16.80 10.38
N THR A 275 1.12 15.95 10.18
CA THR A 275 2.35 16.30 9.44
C THR A 275 2.41 15.62 8.10
N ASP A 276 2.03 14.34 8.06
CA ASP A 276 2.14 13.49 6.89
C ASP A 276 1.03 12.43 6.79
N ILE A 277 0.88 11.87 5.59
CA ILE A 277 -0.13 10.87 5.24
C ILE A 277 0.48 9.83 4.29
N ALA A 278 -0.07 8.62 4.28
CA ALA A 278 0.20 7.58 3.29
C ALA A 278 -1.03 6.68 3.12
N LEU A 279 -1.18 6.02 1.97
CA LEU A 279 -2.16 4.95 1.83
C LEU A 279 -1.66 3.66 2.51
N GLY A 280 -2.54 3.04 3.28
CA GLY A 280 -2.36 1.70 3.81
C GLY A 280 -2.73 0.64 2.78
N ILE A 281 -2.33 -0.59 3.08
CA ILE A 281 -2.49 -1.74 2.17
C ILE A 281 -3.95 -2.03 1.80
N ASN A 282 -4.89 -1.72 2.68
CA ASN A 282 -6.31 -1.95 2.44
C ASN A 282 -7.03 -0.72 1.86
N GLY A 283 -6.28 0.28 1.40
CA GLY A 283 -6.83 1.55 0.92
C GLY A 283 -7.25 2.49 2.04
N GLU A 284 -6.96 2.19 3.31
CA GLU A 284 -7.13 3.15 4.40
C GLU A 284 -6.14 4.31 4.29
N LEU A 285 -6.50 5.49 4.80
CA LEU A 285 -5.58 6.61 4.89
C LEU A 285 -4.90 6.60 6.26
N LEU A 286 -3.58 6.44 6.26
CA LEU A 286 -2.76 6.57 7.46
C LEU A 286 -2.35 8.02 7.66
N VAL A 287 -2.49 8.52 8.88
CA VAL A 287 -2.25 9.94 9.21
C VAL A 287 -1.32 10.04 10.41
N VAL A 288 -0.20 10.75 10.24
CA VAL A 288 0.72 11.07 11.33
C VAL A 288 0.25 12.33 12.04
N ASP A 289 -0.17 12.20 13.31
CA ASP A 289 -0.42 13.34 14.19
C ASP A 289 0.78 13.57 15.13
N SER A 290 1.69 14.45 14.71
CA SER A 290 2.94 14.72 15.41
C SER A 290 2.72 15.16 16.87
N ALA A 291 1.84 16.14 17.08
CA ALA A 291 1.54 16.65 18.42
C ALA A 291 0.64 15.70 19.23
N GLY A 292 -0.17 14.89 18.56
CA GLY A 292 -0.94 13.80 19.19
C GLY A 292 -0.08 12.60 19.60
N HIS A 293 1.12 12.46 19.01
CA HIS A 293 2.01 11.32 19.19
C HIS A 293 1.35 9.99 18.79
N LYS A 294 0.53 10.03 17.74
CA LYS A 294 -0.30 8.94 17.28
C LYS A 294 -0.31 8.85 15.77
N ILE A 295 -0.61 7.65 15.28
CA ILE A 295 -1.01 7.40 13.91
C ILE A 295 -2.49 7.03 13.93
N TYR A 296 -3.24 7.53 12.97
CA TYR A 296 -4.64 7.21 12.75
C TYR A 296 -4.78 6.47 11.42
N SER A 297 -5.64 5.47 11.37
CA SER A 297 -6.07 4.77 10.17
C SER A 297 -7.55 5.09 9.95
N LEU A 298 -7.87 5.62 8.77
CA LEU A 298 -9.19 6.16 8.45
C LEU A 298 -9.70 5.53 7.17
N GLU A 299 -11.00 5.29 7.08
CA GLU A 299 -11.58 4.80 5.84
C GLU A 299 -11.40 5.79 4.69
N THR A 300 -11.28 5.25 3.49
CA THR A 300 -11.39 6.00 2.24
C THR A 300 -12.46 5.33 1.36
N PRO A 301 -12.88 5.93 0.23
CA PRO A 301 -13.74 5.23 -0.73
C PRO A 301 -13.16 3.91 -1.27
N PHE A 302 -11.86 3.70 -1.13
CA PHE A 302 -11.12 2.52 -1.57
C PHE A 302 -10.87 1.54 -0.42
N TYR A 303 -11.24 1.90 0.81
CA TYR A 303 -11.02 1.03 1.94
C TYR A 303 -11.86 -0.23 1.81
N VAL A 304 -11.19 -1.38 1.82
CA VAL A 304 -11.83 -2.69 1.90
C VAL A 304 -11.62 -3.20 3.32
N GLU A 305 -12.71 -3.35 4.06
CA GLU A 305 -12.63 -3.92 5.41
C GLU A 305 -12.14 -5.37 5.31
N PRO A 306 -11.01 -5.73 5.95
CA PRO A 306 -10.52 -7.10 5.89
C PRO A 306 -11.51 -8.02 6.61
N GLU A 307 -12.01 -9.05 5.92
CA GLU A 307 -12.96 -9.99 6.52
C GLU A 307 -12.29 -10.78 7.67
N VAL A 308 -12.69 -10.47 8.90
CA VAL A 308 -12.32 -11.28 10.07
C VAL A 308 -13.18 -12.54 10.04
N SER A 309 -12.61 -13.64 9.57
CA SER A 309 -13.23 -14.97 9.68
C SER A 309 -13.65 -15.25 11.13
N GLU A 310 -14.88 -15.76 11.29
CA GLU A 310 -15.64 -15.86 12.52
C GLU A 310 -14.83 -16.32 13.75
N THR A 311 -15.13 -15.71 14.90
CA THR A 311 -14.64 -16.17 16.20
C THR A 311 -15.09 -17.61 16.47
N ILE A 312 -14.14 -18.56 16.38
CA ILE A 312 -14.36 -19.95 16.80
C ILE A 312 -14.69 -19.94 18.30
N GLU A 313 -15.91 -20.34 18.68
CA GLU A 313 -16.22 -20.65 20.08
C GLU A 313 -15.30 -21.78 20.55
N ILE A 314 -14.31 -21.43 21.38
CA ILE A 314 -13.42 -22.39 22.02
C ILE A 314 -14.25 -23.18 23.03
N ILE A 315 -14.64 -24.40 22.69
CA ILE A 315 -15.24 -25.34 23.65
C ILE A 315 -14.10 -25.84 24.55
N GLU A 316 -14.03 -25.31 25.77
CA GLU A 316 -13.10 -25.79 26.80
C GLU A 316 -13.23 -27.31 26.99
N PRO A 317 -12.17 -28.11 26.79
CA PRO A 317 -12.27 -29.55 26.98
C PRO A 317 -12.32 -29.89 28.47
N GLU A 318 -13.17 -30.84 28.88
CA GLU A 318 -13.24 -31.30 30.28
C GLU A 318 -11.88 -31.84 30.78
N ILE A 319 -11.43 -31.32 31.93
CA ILE A 319 -10.16 -31.69 32.59
C ILE A 319 -10.37 -33.00 33.36
N SER A 320 -9.60 -34.06 33.04
CA SER A 320 -9.74 -35.39 33.66
C SER A 320 -8.61 -35.78 34.65
N GLU A 321 -7.53 -34.98 34.74
CA GLU A 321 -6.45 -35.17 35.74
C GLU A 321 -6.11 -33.84 36.44
N ASP A 322 -5.71 -33.91 37.72
CA ASP A 322 -5.48 -32.74 38.59
C ASP A 322 -4.10 -32.10 38.32
N TYR A 323 -4.06 -31.17 37.38
CA TYR A 323 -2.90 -30.32 37.09
C TYR A 323 -2.97 -28.94 37.78
N SER A 324 -3.84 -28.77 38.77
CA SER A 324 -4.15 -27.44 39.37
C SER A 324 -2.97 -26.73 40.05
N SER A 325 -1.84 -27.41 40.25
CA SER A 325 -0.60 -26.82 40.78
C SER A 325 0.26 -26.13 39.73
N ASP A 326 0.11 -26.50 38.46
CA ASP A 326 0.86 -25.91 37.35
C ASP A 326 0.30 -24.51 37.03
N LYS A 327 1.21 -23.55 36.93
CA LYS A 327 0.93 -22.14 36.62
C LYS A 327 1.89 -21.61 35.55
N ILE A 328 2.63 -22.50 34.90
CA ILE A 328 3.60 -22.14 33.89
C ILE A 328 2.87 -22.16 32.55
N ASP A 329 2.90 -21.04 31.84
CA ASP A 329 2.31 -20.98 30.51
C ASP A 329 3.08 -21.91 29.55
N PRO A 330 2.39 -22.60 28.61
CA PRO A 330 3.05 -23.36 27.56
C PRO A 330 3.94 -22.44 26.70
N THR A 331 4.89 -23.02 25.98
CA THR A 331 5.61 -22.33 24.90
C THR A 331 4.99 -22.71 23.56
N ILE A 332 4.85 -21.75 22.65
CA ILE A 332 4.33 -21.97 21.29
C ILE A 332 5.22 -21.26 20.26
N MET A 333 5.38 -21.88 19.09
CA MET A 333 6.05 -21.35 17.93
C MET A 333 5.15 -21.53 16.71
N ALA A 334 4.75 -20.42 16.08
CA ALA A 334 4.00 -20.43 14.83
C ALA A 334 4.83 -21.02 13.68
N PRO A 335 4.19 -21.52 12.63
CA PRO A 335 4.86 -21.76 11.35
C PRO A 335 5.43 -20.44 10.79
N SER A 336 6.30 -20.56 9.78
CA SER A 336 6.85 -19.39 9.10
C SER A 336 5.76 -18.59 8.38
N ASN A 337 5.95 -17.27 8.31
CA ASN A 337 5.12 -16.40 7.49
C ASN A 337 5.18 -16.83 6.01
N MET A 338 4.12 -16.54 5.27
CA MET A 338 4.00 -16.93 3.86
C MET A 338 3.64 -15.72 3.01
N ILE A 339 4.23 -15.67 1.82
CA ILE A 339 3.90 -14.72 0.75
C ILE A 339 3.57 -15.58 -0.47
N LEU A 340 2.38 -15.40 -1.02
CA LEU A 340 1.82 -16.19 -2.12
C LEU A 340 1.14 -15.24 -3.10
N ASP A 341 1.02 -15.65 -4.36
CA ASP A 341 0.21 -14.93 -5.33
C ASP A 341 -1.24 -15.43 -5.31
N ALA A 342 -2.17 -14.51 -5.56
CA ALA A 342 -3.57 -14.82 -5.68
C ALA A 342 -3.82 -15.82 -6.81
N THR A 343 -4.76 -16.73 -6.58
CA THR A 343 -5.27 -17.65 -7.60
C THR A 343 -6.65 -17.24 -8.12
N GLY A 344 -7.14 -16.09 -7.68
CA GLY A 344 -8.49 -15.58 -7.86
C GLY A 344 -8.84 -14.60 -6.74
N LEU A 345 -10.12 -14.26 -6.61
CA LEU A 345 -10.56 -13.32 -5.57
C LEU A 345 -10.25 -13.83 -4.15
N LEU A 346 -10.26 -15.15 -3.98
CA LEU A 346 -9.89 -15.86 -2.77
C LEU A 346 -8.84 -16.94 -3.11
N THR A 347 -7.92 -17.19 -2.18
CA THR A 347 -6.79 -18.11 -2.36
C THR A 347 -6.75 -19.13 -1.23
N PHE A 348 -6.80 -20.43 -1.55
CA PHE A 348 -6.61 -21.49 -0.57
C PHE A 348 -5.17 -21.54 -0.08
N VAL A 349 -4.98 -21.63 1.23
CA VAL A 349 -3.65 -21.61 1.84
C VAL A 349 -3.51 -22.70 2.91
N ASP A 350 -2.55 -23.61 2.72
CA ASP A 350 -2.09 -24.51 3.80
C ASP A 350 -1.12 -23.76 4.71
N ILE A 351 -1.65 -23.22 5.80
CA ILE A 351 -0.90 -22.43 6.79
C ILE A 351 0.13 -23.25 7.61
N GLY A 352 0.15 -24.57 7.46
CA GLY A 352 0.99 -25.46 8.24
C GLY A 352 0.47 -25.72 9.66
N GLN A 353 1.37 -26.09 10.57
CA GLN A 353 1.03 -26.49 11.94
C GLN A 353 2.00 -25.87 12.94
N ALA A 354 1.50 -25.19 13.97
CA ALA A 354 2.32 -24.67 15.05
C ALA A 354 2.86 -25.80 15.96
N LEU A 355 4.00 -25.52 16.60
CA LEU A 355 4.59 -26.41 17.59
C LEU A 355 4.45 -25.79 18.97
N ALA A 356 4.00 -26.58 19.94
CA ALA A 356 3.94 -26.17 21.34
C ALA A 356 4.57 -27.20 22.26
N ALA A 357 5.09 -26.72 23.38
CA ALA A 357 5.65 -27.56 24.44
C ALA A 357 5.33 -26.96 25.80
N ASP A 358 4.94 -27.82 26.73
CA ASP A 358 4.87 -27.50 28.14
C ASP A 358 5.60 -28.57 28.95
N THR A 359 6.29 -28.16 30.01
CA THR A 359 7.18 -29.03 30.79
C THR A 359 6.56 -29.61 32.05
N GLU A 360 5.42 -29.10 32.51
CA GLU A 360 4.78 -29.51 33.77
C GLU A 360 3.50 -30.32 33.55
N SER A 361 2.53 -29.79 32.80
CA SER A 361 1.26 -30.44 32.50
C SER A 361 1.14 -30.93 31.05
N GLY A 362 2.04 -30.49 30.16
CA GLY A 362 2.04 -30.84 28.74
C GLY A 362 0.93 -30.14 27.95
N VAL A 363 1.04 -30.17 26.62
CA VAL A 363 0.11 -29.47 25.73
C VAL A 363 -1.17 -30.28 25.54
N LYS A 364 -2.31 -29.62 25.71
CA LYS A 364 -3.65 -30.16 25.54
C LYS A 364 -4.20 -29.92 24.14
N ALA A 365 -4.07 -28.70 23.63
CA ALA A 365 -4.59 -28.30 22.33
C ALA A 365 -3.78 -27.14 21.74
N ILE A 366 -3.80 -27.05 20.41
CA ILE A 366 -3.31 -25.91 19.65
C ILE A 366 -4.43 -25.52 18.69
N LEU A 367 -4.82 -24.25 18.70
CA LEU A 367 -5.88 -23.70 17.86
C LEU A 367 -5.36 -22.52 17.05
N ASN A 368 -6.05 -22.20 15.95
CA ASN A 368 -5.85 -20.96 15.19
C ASN A 368 -7.17 -20.42 14.65
N ASN A 369 -7.15 -19.17 14.18
CA ASN A 369 -8.30 -18.46 13.59
C ASN A 369 -8.20 -18.31 12.06
N ALA A 370 -7.35 -19.09 11.39
CA ALA A 370 -7.18 -18.95 9.95
C ALA A 370 -8.45 -19.37 9.19
N PRO A 371 -8.84 -18.63 8.14
CA PRO A 371 -9.84 -19.10 7.20
C PRO A 371 -9.30 -20.24 6.32
N GLU A 372 -10.20 -20.91 5.60
CA GLU A 372 -9.82 -21.91 4.59
C GLU A 372 -9.23 -21.23 3.33
N GLU A 373 -9.76 -20.06 2.99
CA GLU A 373 -9.33 -19.21 1.88
C GLU A 373 -9.02 -17.80 2.38
N PHE A 374 -8.00 -17.18 1.79
CA PHE A 374 -7.53 -15.84 2.12
C PHE A 374 -7.83 -14.88 0.97
N SER A 375 -8.30 -13.68 1.29
CA SER A 375 -8.37 -12.58 0.32
C SER A 375 -6.98 -12.00 0.03
N LEU A 376 -6.91 -11.16 -1.00
CA LEU A 376 -5.75 -10.29 -1.24
C LEU A 376 -5.34 -9.50 0.01
N GLY A 377 -4.05 -9.18 0.08
CA GLY A 377 -3.46 -8.42 1.18
C GLY A 377 -2.94 -9.28 2.32
N VAL A 378 -2.88 -8.69 3.51
CA VAL A 378 -2.15 -9.26 4.64
C VAL A 378 -3.11 -9.73 5.72
N SER A 379 -3.11 -11.04 5.97
CA SER A 379 -3.90 -11.69 7.01
C SER A 379 -3.05 -12.16 8.17
N LYS A 380 -3.52 -11.92 9.40
CA LYS A 380 -2.86 -12.33 10.63
C LYS A 380 -3.56 -13.54 11.25
N VAL A 381 -2.85 -14.66 11.28
CA VAL A 381 -3.27 -15.88 11.96
C VAL A 381 -2.72 -15.89 13.38
N THR A 382 -3.61 -15.95 14.36
CA THR A 382 -3.30 -16.10 15.78
C THR A 382 -3.33 -17.57 16.15
N TRP A 383 -2.21 -18.08 16.67
CA TRP A 383 -2.08 -19.44 17.18
C TRP A 383 -2.10 -19.43 18.70
N ILE A 384 -2.92 -20.28 19.33
CA ILE A 384 -3.04 -20.39 20.79
C ILE A 384 -2.79 -21.83 21.22
N ALA A 385 -1.85 -22.03 22.14
CA ALA A 385 -1.63 -23.30 22.83
C ALA A 385 -2.31 -23.29 24.19
N PHE A 386 -2.96 -24.40 24.53
CA PHE A 386 -3.53 -24.70 25.84
C PHE A 386 -2.76 -25.86 26.44
N ASP A 387 -2.37 -25.74 27.71
CA ASP A 387 -1.85 -26.88 28.46
C ASP A 387 -2.97 -27.66 29.18
N ASN A 388 -2.62 -28.72 29.91
CA ASN A 388 -3.61 -29.51 30.67
C ASN A 388 -4.06 -28.85 31.99
N ALA A 389 -3.38 -27.79 32.43
CA ALA A 389 -3.72 -26.99 33.61
C ALA A 389 -4.66 -25.81 33.31
N GLY A 390 -4.84 -25.47 32.03
CA GLY A 390 -5.64 -24.34 31.56
C GLY A 390 -4.83 -23.06 31.32
N ASN A 391 -3.49 -23.10 31.38
CA ASN A 391 -2.67 -21.97 30.99
C ASN A 391 -2.55 -21.88 29.46
N THR A 392 -2.27 -20.68 28.96
CA THR A 392 -2.31 -20.37 27.52
C THR A 392 -1.12 -19.56 27.07
N ALA A 393 -0.65 -19.81 25.86
CA ALA A 393 0.29 -18.94 25.18
C ALA A 393 -0.12 -18.70 23.73
N GLU A 394 0.18 -17.49 23.24
CA GLU A 394 -0.17 -17.05 21.89
C GLU A 394 1.06 -16.68 21.06
N THR A 395 0.95 -16.84 19.75
CA THR A 395 1.93 -16.39 18.76
C THR A 395 1.22 -16.13 17.43
N TYR A 396 1.90 -15.52 16.47
CA TYR A 396 1.29 -15.02 15.24
C TYR A 396 2.03 -15.52 14.01
N GLN A 397 1.29 -15.72 12.93
CA GLN A 397 1.77 -16.00 11.59
C GLN A 397 1.12 -15.00 10.63
N THR A 398 1.92 -14.43 9.73
CA THR A 398 1.42 -13.53 8.68
C THR A 398 1.31 -14.28 7.36
N ILE A 399 0.16 -14.16 6.71
CA ILE A 399 -0.13 -14.67 5.36
C ILE A 399 -0.36 -13.47 4.46
N THR A 400 0.50 -13.27 3.47
CA THR A 400 0.35 -12.20 2.46
C THR A 400 -0.04 -12.82 1.13
N ILE A 401 -1.14 -12.34 0.55
CA ILE A 401 -1.61 -12.70 -0.80
C ILE A 401 -1.43 -11.50 -1.73
N ASN A 402 -0.50 -11.61 -2.66
CA ASN A 402 -0.17 -10.61 -3.67
C ASN A 402 -1.03 -10.76 -4.93
N ALA A 403 -1.11 -9.71 -5.74
CA ALA A 403 -1.67 -9.74 -7.08
C ALA A 403 -0.53 -9.87 -8.09
N CYS A 404 -0.38 -11.04 -8.72
CA CYS A 404 0.64 -11.30 -9.75
C CYS A 404 2.09 -10.89 -9.37
N GLY A 405 2.51 -11.12 -8.12
CA GLY A 405 3.84 -10.74 -7.62
C GLY A 405 3.92 -9.34 -7.03
N HIS A 406 2.88 -8.53 -7.20
CA HIS A 406 2.79 -7.14 -6.75
C HIS A 406 1.71 -6.95 -5.69
N VAL A 407 1.65 -5.75 -5.14
CA VAL A 407 0.66 -5.40 -4.14
C VAL A 407 -0.63 -5.05 -4.85
N TYR A 408 -1.76 -5.55 -4.37
CA TYR A 408 -3.03 -5.26 -5.06
C TYR A 408 -3.40 -3.76 -5.05
N SER A 409 -2.81 -2.94 -4.16
CA SER A 409 -2.99 -1.48 -4.11
C SER A 409 -2.28 -0.74 -5.24
N ASP A 410 -1.34 -1.40 -5.92
CA ASP A 410 -0.65 -0.88 -7.10
C ASP A 410 -1.55 -0.96 -8.35
N TYR A 411 -2.72 -1.60 -8.23
CA TYR A 411 -3.64 -1.82 -9.32
C TYR A 411 -4.98 -1.10 -9.12
N ASN A 412 -5.62 -0.73 -10.22
CA ASN A 412 -7.05 -0.42 -10.21
C ASN A 412 -7.88 -1.71 -10.23
N MET A 413 -8.58 -1.99 -9.13
CA MET A 413 -9.35 -3.23 -8.97
C MET A 413 -10.70 -3.19 -9.69
N ILE A 414 -10.95 -4.18 -10.55
CA ILE A 414 -12.20 -4.36 -11.28
C ILE A 414 -12.74 -5.78 -11.02
N ILE A 415 -13.97 -5.87 -10.55
CA ILE A 415 -14.62 -7.16 -10.24
C ILE A 415 -15.90 -7.27 -11.06
N GLY A 416 -16.02 -8.38 -11.79
CA GLY A 416 -17.23 -8.81 -12.50
C GLY A 416 -18.29 -9.37 -11.55
N THR A 417 -19.13 -10.24 -12.08
CA THR A 417 -20.22 -10.92 -11.39
C THR A 417 -20.15 -12.42 -11.63
N ASP A 418 -20.97 -13.22 -10.94
CA ASP A 418 -21.00 -14.68 -11.17
C ASP A 418 -21.68 -15.09 -12.51
N GLY A 419 -21.80 -14.20 -13.49
CA GLY A 419 -22.33 -14.54 -14.81
C GLY A 419 -21.69 -13.74 -15.92
N ASP A 420 -21.95 -14.14 -17.17
CA ASP A 420 -21.28 -13.63 -18.37
C ASP A 420 -21.16 -12.09 -18.43
N ASP A 421 -19.93 -11.60 -18.32
CA ASP A 421 -19.60 -10.19 -18.28
C ASP A 421 -18.80 -9.69 -19.50
N PHE A 422 -18.89 -8.38 -19.74
CA PHE A 422 -17.99 -7.67 -20.63
C PHE A 422 -17.24 -6.65 -19.78
N ILE A 423 -15.98 -6.95 -19.50
CA ILE A 423 -15.13 -6.17 -18.60
C ILE A 423 -14.11 -5.41 -19.43
N GLN A 424 -14.00 -4.11 -19.14
CA GLN A 424 -13.04 -3.23 -19.77
C GLN A 424 -12.19 -2.56 -18.68
N GLY A 425 -10.89 -2.82 -18.74
CA GLY A 425 -9.86 -2.13 -17.98
C GLY A 425 -9.72 -0.67 -18.37
N THR A 426 -8.68 -0.05 -17.85
CA THR A 426 -8.40 1.38 -17.95
C THR A 426 -7.18 1.61 -18.84
N SER A 427 -6.31 2.54 -18.49
CA SER A 427 -5.04 2.73 -19.19
C SER A 427 -3.87 2.71 -18.19
N ALA A 428 -4.15 2.18 -17.00
CA ALA A 428 -3.27 2.00 -15.87
C ALA A 428 -3.40 0.54 -15.46
N ASP A 429 -2.42 0.03 -14.72
CA ASP A 429 -2.34 -1.36 -14.31
C ASP A 429 -3.62 -1.75 -13.55
N ASP A 430 -4.36 -2.73 -14.07
CA ASP A 430 -5.63 -3.18 -13.52
C ASP A 430 -5.50 -4.56 -12.87
N LEU A 431 -6.26 -4.77 -11.80
CA LEU A 431 -6.45 -6.08 -11.19
C LEU A 431 -7.88 -6.52 -11.46
N ILE A 432 -8.05 -7.44 -12.41
CA ILE A 432 -9.35 -7.79 -12.96
C ILE A 432 -9.76 -9.21 -12.54
N PHE A 433 -10.98 -9.36 -12.02
CA PHE A 433 -11.60 -10.66 -11.73
C PHE A 433 -12.90 -10.83 -12.52
N GLY A 434 -12.95 -11.78 -13.45
CA GLY A 434 -14.17 -12.18 -14.16
C GLY A 434 -15.18 -12.89 -13.26
N LEU A 435 -14.68 -13.81 -12.42
CA LEU A 435 -15.44 -14.67 -11.51
C LEU A 435 -16.03 -15.89 -12.22
N SER A 436 -17.34 -16.12 -12.14
CA SER A 436 -17.98 -17.23 -12.87
C SER A 436 -18.70 -16.68 -14.08
N GLY A 437 -18.85 -17.47 -15.14
CA GLY A 437 -19.53 -17.03 -16.35
C GLY A 437 -18.63 -17.18 -17.56
N VAL A 438 -19.16 -16.91 -18.75
CA VAL A 438 -18.34 -16.78 -19.96
C VAL A 438 -18.04 -15.31 -20.17
N ASP A 439 -16.84 -14.90 -19.80
CA ASP A 439 -16.46 -13.51 -19.75
C ASP A 439 -15.65 -13.06 -20.96
N ILE A 440 -15.79 -11.79 -21.30
CA ILE A 440 -14.92 -11.10 -22.26
C ILE A 440 -14.22 -9.97 -21.51
N ILE A 441 -12.91 -10.13 -21.30
CA ILE A 441 -12.08 -9.23 -20.52
C ILE A 441 -11.06 -8.55 -21.43
N ASN A 442 -10.92 -7.24 -21.30
CA ASN A 442 -9.97 -6.42 -22.05
C ASN A 442 -9.21 -5.49 -21.11
N GLY A 443 -7.92 -5.77 -20.88
CA GLY A 443 -7.00 -5.00 -20.03
C GLY A 443 -6.74 -3.59 -20.54
N ASN A 444 -6.41 -3.46 -21.83
CA ASN A 444 -6.09 -2.23 -22.57
C ASN A 444 -4.62 -1.82 -22.39
N ASP A 445 -4.32 -0.63 -21.87
CA ASP A 445 -2.93 -0.21 -21.66
C ASP A 445 -2.61 -0.38 -20.16
N GLY A 446 -1.41 -0.84 -19.81
CA GLY A 446 -1.00 -1.08 -18.42
C GLY A 446 -0.39 -2.47 -18.24
N ASP A 447 0.36 -2.70 -17.18
CA ASP A 447 0.87 -4.03 -16.83
C ASP A 447 -0.19 -4.74 -15.96
N ASP A 448 -1.17 -5.40 -16.58
CA ASP A 448 -2.39 -5.88 -15.92
C ASP A 448 -2.24 -7.25 -15.23
N CYS A 449 -3.02 -7.47 -14.16
CA CYS A 449 -3.18 -8.76 -13.49
C CYS A 449 -4.63 -9.25 -13.64
N ILE A 450 -4.86 -10.25 -14.49
CA ILE A 450 -6.21 -10.64 -14.93
C ILE A 450 -6.51 -12.09 -14.58
N PHE A 451 -7.64 -12.32 -13.90
CA PHE A 451 -8.20 -13.62 -13.60
C PHE A 451 -9.54 -13.78 -14.34
N GLY A 452 -9.62 -14.72 -15.28
CA GLY A 452 -10.89 -15.11 -15.95
C GLY A 452 -11.84 -15.71 -14.94
N GLY A 453 -11.51 -16.91 -14.47
CA GLY A 453 -12.23 -17.57 -13.38
C GLY A 453 -12.89 -18.86 -13.84
N ASP A 454 -14.14 -19.08 -13.49
CA ASP A 454 -14.89 -20.27 -13.87
C ASP A 454 -15.73 -20.01 -15.12
N GLY A 455 -15.37 -20.62 -16.25
CA GLY A 455 -16.12 -20.60 -17.50
C GLY A 455 -15.19 -20.50 -18.70
N ASP A 456 -15.75 -20.55 -19.92
CA ASP A 456 -14.93 -20.50 -21.14
C ASP A 456 -14.65 -19.04 -21.52
N ASP A 457 -13.57 -18.45 -21.01
CA ASP A 457 -13.35 -16.99 -21.06
C ASP A 457 -12.54 -16.52 -22.27
N VAL A 458 -12.67 -15.23 -22.59
CA VAL A 458 -11.85 -14.55 -23.62
C VAL A 458 -11.17 -13.34 -23.00
N ILE A 459 -9.84 -13.40 -22.89
CA ILE A 459 -9.01 -12.41 -22.22
C ILE A 459 -8.04 -11.78 -23.21
N TYR A 460 -8.00 -10.45 -23.26
CA TYR A 460 -7.03 -9.65 -24.00
C TYR A 460 -6.24 -8.77 -23.03
N GLY A 461 -4.92 -8.96 -22.97
CA GLY A 461 -3.99 -8.06 -22.24
C GLY A 461 -3.87 -6.72 -22.96
N ASN A 462 -3.47 -6.78 -24.24
CA ASN A 462 -3.25 -5.66 -25.16
C ASN A 462 -1.86 -5.01 -25.03
N ASN A 463 -1.70 -3.84 -24.42
CA ASN A 463 -0.40 -3.16 -24.36
C ASN A 463 0.10 -3.14 -22.91
N GLY A 464 1.28 -3.69 -22.67
CA GLY A 464 1.90 -3.76 -21.35
C GLY A 464 2.40 -5.16 -21.06
N ASN A 465 3.05 -5.36 -19.92
CA ASN A 465 3.53 -6.67 -19.50
C ASN A 465 2.46 -7.33 -18.62
N ASP A 466 1.55 -8.07 -19.24
CA ASP A 466 0.36 -8.58 -18.57
C ASP A 466 0.59 -9.95 -17.94
N THR A 467 0.00 -10.19 -16.76
CA THR A 467 -0.12 -11.53 -16.18
C THR A 467 -1.59 -11.97 -16.21
N MET A 468 -1.88 -13.06 -16.93
CA MET A 468 -3.24 -13.55 -17.16
C MET A 468 -3.40 -14.99 -16.68
N MET A 469 -4.48 -15.26 -15.95
CA MET A 469 -4.92 -16.60 -15.55
C MET A 469 -6.30 -16.90 -16.14
N GLY A 470 -6.41 -17.91 -16.99
CA GLY A 470 -7.70 -18.42 -17.51
C GLY A 470 -8.53 -19.07 -16.41
N ASN A 471 -7.88 -19.91 -15.60
CA ASN A 471 -8.45 -20.69 -14.49
C ASN A 471 -9.24 -21.93 -14.97
N SER A 472 -10.55 -22.00 -14.75
CA SER A 472 -11.34 -23.20 -15.04
C SER A 472 -12.17 -22.99 -16.30
N GLY A 473 -11.88 -23.71 -17.38
CA GLY A 473 -12.72 -23.56 -18.59
C GLY A 473 -12.02 -24.02 -19.85
N ASN A 474 -12.45 -23.52 -21.00
CA ASN A 474 -11.67 -23.57 -22.23
C ASN A 474 -11.47 -22.15 -22.70
N ASP A 475 -10.32 -21.59 -22.34
CA ASP A 475 -10.11 -20.16 -22.37
C ASP A 475 -9.34 -19.73 -23.62
N VAL A 476 -9.50 -18.47 -23.99
CA VAL A 476 -8.70 -17.79 -25.02
C VAL A 476 -7.98 -16.62 -24.37
N LEU A 477 -6.67 -16.74 -24.21
CA LEU A 477 -5.81 -15.70 -23.64
C LEU A 477 -4.94 -15.11 -24.74
N ARG A 478 -4.86 -13.79 -24.81
CA ARG A 478 -4.04 -13.07 -25.78
C ARG A 478 -3.30 -11.91 -25.14
N GLY A 479 -1.96 -11.97 -25.11
CA GLY A 479 -1.11 -10.92 -24.53
C GLY A 479 -1.00 -9.69 -25.42
N ASP A 480 -0.81 -9.91 -26.73
CA ASP A 480 -0.65 -8.88 -27.76
C ASP A 480 0.70 -8.14 -27.74
N SER A 481 0.94 -7.09 -26.96
CA SER A 481 2.18 -6.30 -27.02
C SER A 481 2.78 -6.08 -25.64
N GLY A 482 3.94 -6.69 -25.39
CA GLY A 482 4.69 -6.56 -24.15
C GLY A 482 5.36 -7.88 -23.79
N TYR A 483 5.93 -8.00 -22.60
CA TYR A 483 6.43 -9.29 -22.11
C TYR A 483 5.35 -9.93 -21.22
N ASP A 484 4.54 -10.80 -21.80
CA ASP A 484 3.34 -11.31 -21.14
C ASP A 484 3.57 -12.67 -20.46
N ILE A 485 2.81 -12.94 -19.39
CA ILE A 485 2.79 -14.22 -18.69
C ILE A 485 1.36 -14.78 -18.69
N LEU A 486 1.14 -15.89 -19.38
CA LEU A 486 -0.17 -16.51 -19.56
C LEU A 486 -0.24 -17.87 -18.85
N TYR A 487 -1.22 -18.07 -17.97
CA TYR A 487 -1.50 -19.32 -17.28
C TYR A 487 -2.88 -19.87 -17.68
N SER A 488 -2.90 -20.94 -18.48
CA SER A 488 -4.17 -21.53 -18.92
C SER A 488 -4.93 -22.24 -17.81
N HIS A 489 -4.22 -22.90 -16.89
CA HIS A 489 -4.79 -23.76 -15.86
C HIS A 489 -5.62 -24.92 -16.45
N SER A 490 -6.86 -25.15 -16.01
CA SER A 490 -7.58 -26.38 -16.34
C SER A 490 -8.49 -26.18 -17.54
N GLY A 491 -8.25 -26.93 -18.61
CA GLY A 491 -9.02 -26.70 -19.81
C GLY A 491 -8.48 -27.31 -21.08
N SER A 492 -9.06 -26.88 -22.19
CA SER A 492 -8.48 -26.99 -23.53
C SER A 492 -8.34 -25.59 -24.09
N ASP A 493 -7.21 -24.98 -23.81
CA ASP A 493 -7.08 -23.52 -23.89
C ASP A 493 -6.33 -23.07 -25.14
N VAL A 494 -6.47 -21.80 -25.50
CA VAL A 494 -5.69 -21.14 -26.54
C VAL A 494 -4.94 -19.97 -25.91
N MET A 495 -3.61 -20.01 -25.94
CA MET A 495 -2.76 -18.91 -25.49
C MET A 495 -1.98 -18.37 -26.68
N ASP A 496 -2.10 -17.06 -26.94
CA ASP A 496 -1.34 -16.32 -27.93
C ASP A 496 -0.55 -15.23 -27.21
N GLY A 497 0.76 -15.41 -27.01
CA GLY A 497 1.60 -14.43 -26.31
C GLY A 497 1.57 -13.08 -27.02
N GLY A 498 1.95 -13.08 -28.30
CA GLY A 498 1.74 -11.94 -29.19
C GLY A 498 3.04 -11.51 -29.85
N ASP A 499 3.32 -10.21 -29.77
CA ASP A 499 4.60 -9.62 -30.11
C ASP A 499 5.54 -9.71 -28.88
N ASP A 500 6.85 -9.66 -29.11
CA ASP A 500 7.91 -9.78 -28.08
C ASP A 500 8.15 -11.21 -27.55
N SER A 501 8.37 -11.44 -26.26
CA SER A 501 8.86 -12.72 -25.73
C SER A 501 8.09 -13.16 -24.51
N ASP A 502 7.17 -14.10 -24.69
CA ASP A 502 6.10 -14.32 -23.73
C ASP A 502 6.20 -15.68 -23.04
N GLY A 503 5.87 -15.71 -21.75
CA GLY A 503 5.88 -16.90 -20.93
C GLY A 503 4.51 -17.54 -20.85
N CYS A 504 4.28 -18.63 -21.59
CA CYS A 504 3.01 -19.37 -21.51
C CYS A 504 3.16 -20.67 -20.71
N TYR A 505 2.34 -20.82 -19.67
CA TYR A 505 2.37 -21.93 -18.73
C TYR A 505 1.06 -22.71 -18.76
N SER A 506 1.20 -23.99 -19.09
CA SER A 506 0.10 -24.94 -19.23
C SER A 506 0.40 -26.17 -18.37
N PRO A 507 -0.57 -26.70 -17.58
CA PRO A 507 -0.30 -27.83 -16.69
C PRO A 507 0.13 -29.08 -17.47
N ALA A 508 1.03 -29.90 -16.88
CA ALA A 508 1.61 -31.06 -17.55
C ALA A 508 0.59 -32.14 -18.03
N ASP A 509 -0.68 -32.04 -17.62
CA ASP A 509 -1.77 -32.96 -18.00
C ASP A 509 -2.73 -32.40 -19.07
N SER A 510 -2.63 -31.13 -19.50
CA SER A 510 -3.47 -30.57 -20.57
C SER A 510 -2.89 -30.88 -21.96
N GLN A 511 -3.12 -32.10 -22.45
CA GLN A 511 -2.70 -32.52 -23.80
C GLN A 511 -3.48 -31.85 -24.95
N THR A 512 -4.15 -30.72 -24.70
CA THR A 512 -5.12 -30.07 -25.60
C THR A 512 -4.88 -28.58 -25.83
N ASP A 513 -3.98 -27.95 -25.09
CA ASP A 513 -3.78 -26.50 -25.19
C ASP A 513 -3.01 -26.13 -26.46
N LEU A 514 -3.40 -25.01 -27.07
CA LEU A 514 -2.77 -24.44 -28.25
C LEU A 514 -1.98 -23.19 -27.84
N LEU A 515 -0.65 -23.30 -27.89
CA LEU A 515 0.28 -22.20 -27.66
C LEU A 515 0.70 -21.57 -29.00
N ILE A 516 0.57 -20.26 -29.11
CA ILE A 516 0.93 -19.43 -30.26
C ILE A 516 1.82 -18.30 -29.73
N ASN A 517 2.93 -18.00 -30.43
CA ASN A 517 3.86 -16.93 -30.04
C ASN A 517 4.25 -16.96 -28.54
N CYS A 518 4.64 -18.14 -28.05
CA CYS A 518 5.11 -18.33 -26.68
C CYS A 518 6.56 -18.81 -26.71
N GLU A 519 7.42 -18.14 -25.95
CA GLU A 519 8.83 -18.46 -25.81
C GLU A 519 9.10 -19.23 -24.52
N SER A 520 10.09 -20.13 -24.56
CA SER A 520 10.41 -21.08 -23.48
C SER A 520 11.57 -20.64 -22.60
#